data_AF-A0A329RYN8-F1
#
_entry.id   AF-A0A329RYN8-F1
#
_cell.length_a   1.000
_cell.length_b   1.000
_cell.length_c   1.000
_cell.angle_alpha   90.00
_cell.angle_beta   90.00
_cell.angle_gamma   90.00
#
_symmetry.space_group_name_H-M   'P 1'
#
loop_
_entity.id
_entity.type
_entity.pdbx_description
1 polymer ?
#
loop_
_entity_poly.entity_id
_entity_poly.type
_entity_poly.pdbx_seq_one_letter_code
_entity_poly.pdbx_strand_id
1 'polypeptide(L)'
;MTLETHLFAAALGALVPSFLLILQMEKQWARELPPQCSGVLDSVFWLLPDAIFPHLECMGASGRALYVDFYVFDLFLFPLIYSTALLGLLRRLWPDRQLVWTLPVLAATCDVLENLSILKLLRLFPERWETLENVVSVLTRTKWVVVLSANIFVVVGALKLMVGRADTKSTKSSKDE
;
A
#
# COMPACT_ATOMS: atom_id res chain seq x y z
N MET A 1 12.98 9.31 24.53
CA MET A 1 12.12 8.92 23.40
C MET A 1 12.81 9.41 22.13
N THR A 2 13.06 8.55 21.14
CA THR A 2 13.83 8.92 19.93
C THR A 2 12.90 9.45 18.83
N LEU A 3 13.42 10.28 17.93
CA LEU A 3 12.69 10.79 16.74
C LEU A 3 12.04 9.63 15.94
N GLU A 4 12.77 8.52 15.76
CA GLU A 4 12.27 7.31 15.09
C GLU A 4 11.01 6.75 15.76
N THR A 5 10.92 6.79 17.09
CA THR A 5 9.75 6.33 17.83
C THR A 5 8.54 7.23 17.58
N HIS A 6 8.75 8.54 17.50
CA HIS A 6 7.68 9.50 17.17
C HIS A 6 7.18 9.33 15.73
N LEU A 7 8.09 9.19 14.76
CA LEU A 7 7.73 8.94 13.36
C LEU A 7 6.94 7.65 13.19
N PHE A 8 7.38 6.57 13.83
CA PHE A 8 6.65 5.31 13.83
C PHE A 8 5.24 5.45 14.42
N ALA A 9 5.12 6.06 15.59
CA ALA A 9 3.82 6.23 16.25
C ALA A 9 2.87 7.11 15.44
N ALA A 10 3.38 8.20 14.86
CA ALA A 10 2.60 9.07 13.98
C ALA A 10 2.13 8.34 12.72
N ALA A 11 3.01 7.62 12.03
CA ALA A 11 2.66 6.84 10.84
C ALA A 11 1.64 5.73 11.15
N LEU A 12 1.84 4.99 12.24
CA LEU A 12 0.91 3.96 12.69
C LEU A 12 -0.47 4.55 13.02
N GLY A 13 -0.51 5.68 13.71
CA GLY A 13 -1.76 6.40 14.03
C GLY A 13 -2.45 6.98 12.78
N ALA A 14 -1.68 7.34 11.75
CA ALA A 14 -2.20 7.89 10.50
C ALA A 14 -2.77 6.83 9.54
N LEU A 15 -2.45 5.54 9.70
CA LEU A 15 -2.92 4.47 8.80
C LEU A 15 -4.45 4.42 8.68
N VAL A 16 -5.16 4.36 9.81
CA VAL A 16 -6.63 4.26 9.82
C VAL A 16 -7.29 5.47 9.16
N PRO A 17 -7.01 6.73 9.55
CA PRO A 17 -7.62 7.88 8.88
C PRO A 17 -7.22 7.98 7.41
N SER A 18 -6.01 7.56 7.03
CA SER A 18 -5.57 7.53 5.63
C SER A 18 -6.38 6.52 4.81
N PHE A 19 -6.56 5.31 5.33
CA PHE A 19 -7.39 4.29 4.69
C PHE A 19 -8.86 4.71 4.59
N LEU A 20 -9.40 5.35 5.64
CA LEU A 20 -10.76 5.90 5.61
C LEU A 20 -10.90 7.01 4.57
N LEU A 21 -9.90 7.86 4.40
CA LEU A 21 -9.89 8.88 3.35
C LEU A 21 -9.92 8.23 1.96
N ILE A 22 -9.07 7.24 1.70
CA ILE A 22 -9.06 6.49 0.43
C ILE A 22 -10.43 5.85 0.16
N LEU A 23 -10.97 5.11 1.13
CA LEU A 23 -12.30 4.49 0.99
C LEU A 23 -13.40 5.52 0.76
N GLN A 24 -13.30 6.70 1.37
CA GLN A 24 -14.26 7.79 1.13
C GLN A 24 -14.16 8.30 -0.31
N MET A 25 -12.95 8.47 -0.84
CA MET A 25 -12.73 8.89 -2.23
C MET A 25 -13.24 7.85 -3.22
N GLU A 26 -12.92 6.56 -3.02
CA GLU A 26 -13.43 5.46 -3.85
C GLU A 26 -14.97 5.39 -3.82
N LYS A 27 -15.58 5.63 -2.65
CA LYS A 27 -17.04 5.68 -2.52
C LYS A 27 -17.65 6.87 -3.27
N GLN A 28 -16.96 8.00 -3.37
CA GLN A 28 -17.38 9.12 -4.21
C GLN A 28 -17.34 8.72 -5.69
N TRP A 29 -16.27 8.05 -6.12
CA TRP A 29 -16.13 7.57 -7.50
C TRP A 29 -17.21 6.58 -7.90
N ALA A 30 -17.53 5.62 -7.03
CA ALA A 30 -18.58 4.63 -7.26
C ALA A 30 -19.99 5.26 -7.42
N ARG A 31 -20.19 6.52 -7.02
CA ARG A 31 -21.43 7.26 -7.24
C ARG A 31 -21.45 8.00 -8.58
N GLU A 32 -20.29 8.44 -9.04
CA GLU A 32 -20.15 9.28 -10.25
C GLU A 32 -19.82 8.47 -11.51
N LEU A 33 -19.29 7.26 -11.35
CA LEU A 33 -18.81 6.42 -12.44
C LEU A 33 -19.57 5.09 -12.53
N PRO A 34 -19.66 4.48 -13.73
CA PRO A 34 -20.21 3.13 -13.88
C PRO A 34 -19.46 2.12 -13.00
N PRO A 35 -20.14 1.15 -12.36
CA PRO A 35 -19.50 0.20 -11.43
C PRO A 35 -18.32 -0.57 -12.02
N GLN A 36 -18.36 -0.86 -13.33
CA GLN A 36 -17.29 -1.54 -14.05
C GLN A 36 -16.00 -0.72 -14.20
N CYS A 37 -16.06 0.59 -13.97
CA CYS A 37 -14.99 1.55 -14.25
C CYS A 37 -14.76 2.55 -13.11
N SER A 38 -15.30 2.27 -11.92
CA SER A 38 -15.15 3.12 -10.73
C SER A 38 -14.01 2.69 -9.80
N GLY A 39 -13.17 1.75 -10.23
CA GLY A 39 -12.03 1.26 -9.45
C GLY A 39 -10.76 2.06 -9.72
N VAL A 40 -9.87 2.14 -8.73
CA VAL A 40 -8.53 2.71 -8.90
C VAL A 40 -7.60 1.58 -9.40
N LEU A 41 -6.82 1.82 -10.45
CA LEU A 41 -5.97 0.78 -11.06
C LEU A 41 -4.94 0.21 -10.07
N ASP A 42 -4.39 1.06 -9.20
CA ASP A 42 -3.38 0.69 -8.21
C ASP A 42 -3.91 -0.20 -7.06
N SER A 43 -5.23 -0.26 -6.88
CA SER A 43 -5.89 -1.18 -5.94
C SER A 43 -6.22 -2.54 -6.54
N VAL A 44 -6.06 -2.70 -7.86
CA VAL A 44 -6.26 -3.99 -8.56
C VAL A 44 -5.07 -4.92 -8.30
N PHE A 45 -5.30 -5.94 -7.46
CA PHE A 45 -4.26 -6.88 -7.02
C PHE A 45 -3.40 -7.48 -8.15
N TRP A 46 -4.04 -7.91 -9.24
CA TRP A 46 -3.36 -8.55 -10.37
C TRP A 46 -3.67 -7.84 -11.68
N LEU A 47 -3.33 -6.55 -11.73
CA LEU A 47 -3.59 -5.69 -12.90
C LEU A 47 -2.88 -6.21 -14.15
N LEU A 48 -3.66 -6.52 -15.18
CA LEU A 48 -3.17 -6.86 -16.52
C LEU A 48 -3.03 -5.58 -17.36
N PRO A 49 -1.99 -5.48 -18.21
CA PRO A 49 -1.72 -4.25 -18.97
C PRO A 49 -2.83 -3.91 -19.98
N ASP A 50 -3.41 -4.92 -20.62
CA ASP A 50 -4.50 -4.79 -21.59
C ASP A 50 -5.84 -4.33 -20.98
N ALA A 51 -5.97 -4.40 -19.65
CA ALA A 51 -7.13 -3.86 -18.93
C ALA A 51 -7.04 -2.34 -18.69
N ILE A 52 -5.84 -1.74 -18.79
CA ILE A 52 -5.62 -0.34 -18.39
C ILE A 52 -6.29 0.63 -19.35
N PHE A 53 -6.01 0.55 -20.65
CA PHE A 53 -6.59 1.49 -21.62
C PHE A 53 -8.13 1.43 -21.68
N PRO A 54 -8.78 0.24 -21.78
CA PRO A 54 -10.24 0.14 -21.75
C PRO A 54 -10.85 0.70 -20.47
N HIS A 55 -10.17 0.51 -19.33
CA HIS A 55 -10.59 1.12 -18.09
C HIS A 55 -10.53 2.65 -18.18
N LEU A 56 -9.39 3.24 -18.56
CA LEU A 56 -9.23 4.70 -18.71
C LEU A 56 -10.22 5.32 -19.70
N GLU A 57 -10.55 4.61 -20.77
CA GLU A 57 -11.58 5.00 -21.74
C GLU A 57 -12.96 5.02 -21.09
N CYS A 58 -13.33 3.95 -20.41
CA CYS A 58 -14.64 3.79 -19.79
C CYS A 58 -14.93 4.79 -18.66
N MET A 59 -13.91 5.24 -17.91
CA MET A 59 -14.08 6.31 -16.90
C MET A 59 -14.49 7.65 -17.51
N GLY A 60 -14.24 7.84 -18.81
CA GLY A 60 -14.47 9.11 -19.49
C GLY A 60 -13.60 10.25 -18.95
N ALA A 61 -13.88 11.47 -19.43
CA ALA A 61 -13.10 12.65 -19.04
C ALA A 61 -13.28 13.00 -17.55
N SER A 62 -14.50 12.89 -17.01
CA SER A 62 -14.79 13.17 -15.60
C SER A 62 -14.08 12.20 -14.66
N GLY A 63 -14.13 10.89 -14.93
CA GLY A 63 -13.45 9.91 -14.07
C GLY A 63 -11.92 10.04 -14.12
N ARG A 64 -11.34 10.37 -15.29
CA ARG A 64 -9.91 10.68 -15.36
C ARG A 64 -9.52 11.93 -14.58
N ALA A 65 -10.37 12.95 -14.50
CA ALA A 65 -10.12 14.13 -13.67
C ALA A 65 -10.15 13.79 -12.18
N LEU A 66 -11.15 13.02 -11.73
CA LEU A 66 -11.21 12.50 -10.36
C LEU A 66 -9.97 11.66 -10.01
N TYR A 67 -9.46 10.90 -10.98
CA TYR A 67 -8.22 10.13 -10.81
C TYR A 67 -7.01 11.02 -10.54
N VAL A 68 -6.86 12.11 -11.29
CA VAL A 68 -5.79 13.07 -11.01
C VAL A 68 -5.92 13.66 -9.60
N ASP A 69 -7.14 13.98 -9.15
CA ASP A 69 -7.39 14.51 -7.81
C ASP A 69 -7.08 13.49 -6.69
N PHE A 70 -7.36 12.21 -6.91
CA PHE A 70 -7.00 11.13 -5.98
C PHE A 70 -5.50 11.05 -5.71
N TYR A 71 -4.69 11.24 -6.75
CA TYR A 71 -3.24 11.24 -6.62
C TYR A 71 -2.67 12.44 -5.86
N VAL A 72 -3.46 13.46 -5.49
CA VAL A 72 -2.99 14.49 -4.55
C VAL A 72 -2.61 13.89 -3.20
N PHE A 73 -3.35 12.88 -2.75
CA PHE A 73 -3.06 12.16 -1.51
C PHE A 73 -2.25 10.88 -1.75
N ASP A 74 -2.70 10.06 -2.70
CA ASP A 74 -2.19 8.71 -2.84
C ASP A 74 -0.79 8.62 -3.46
N LEU A 75 -0.37 9.62 -4.25
CA LEU A 75 0.91 9.56 -4.98
C LEU A 75 2.14 9.40 -4.06
N PHE A 76 2.18 10.13 -2.95
CA PHE A 76 3.34 10.15 -2.05
C PHE A 76 2.98 9.97 -0.59
N LEU A 77 1.90 10.61 -0.13
CA LEU A 77 1.61 10.69 1.30
C LEU A 77 1.20 9.33 1.84
N PHE A 78 0.33 8.61 1.13
CA PHE A 78 -0.08 7.27 1.55
C PHE A 78 1.08 6.25 1.53
N PRO A 79 1.89 6.13 0.45
CA PRO A 79 3.11 5.34 0.44
C PRO A 79 4.07 5.61 1.60
N LEU A 80 4.27 6.89 1.91
CA LEU A 80 5.14 7.29 3.02
C LEU A 80 4.58 6.85 4.38
N ILE A 81 3.27 7.01 4.59
CA ILE A 81 2.61 6.63 5.85
C ILE A 81 2.69 5.12 6.05
N TYR A 82 2.23 4.32 5.08
CA TYR A 82 2.17 2.87 5.29
C TYR A 82 3.58 2.25 5.36
N SER A 83 4.52 2.71 4.55
CA SER A 83 5.88 2.16 4.55
C SER A 83 6.61 2.47 5.86
N THR A 84 6.45 3.68 6.40
CA THR A 84 7.02 4.07 7.70
C THR A 84 6.43 3.24 8.83
N ALA A 85 5.11 3.02 8.84
CA ALA A 85 4.45 2.19 9.84
C ALA A 85 4.93 0.74 9.77
N LEU A 86 4.94 0.13 8.57
CA LEU A 86 5.41 -1.25 8.37
C LEU A 86 6.89 -1.41 8.69
N LEU A 87 7.74 -0.46 8.29
CA LEU A 87 9.16 -0.46 8.62
C LEU A 87 9.37 -0.48 10.15
N GLY A 88 8.67 0.39 10.87
CA GLY A 88 8.75 0.45 12.32
C GLY A 88 8.24 -0.81 13.01
N LEU A 89 7.20 -1.46 12.48
CA LEU A 89 6.73 -2.77 12.97
C LEU A 89 7.78 -3.85 12.73
N LEU A 90 8.28 -3.98 11.50
CA LEU A 90 9.21 -5.04 11.11
C LEU A 90 10.55 -4.94 11.84
N ARG A 91 11.07 -3.72 12.09
CA ARG A 91 12.26 -3.52 12.93
C ARG A 91 12.09 -4.03 14.36
N ARG A 92 10.89 -3.87 14.93
CA ARG A 92 10.57 -4.32 16.30
C ARG A 92 10.32 -5.83 16.38
N LEU A 93 9.70 -6.39 15.35
CA LEU A 93 9.38 -7.83 15.30
C LEU A 93 10.57 -8.69 14.88
N TRP A 94 11.47 -8.15 14.05
CA TRP A 94 12.57 -8.88 13.44
C TRP A 94 13.91 -8.13 13.52
N PRO A 95 14.42 -7.76 14.72
CA PRO A 95 15.60 -6.90 14.94
C PRO A 95 16.90 -7.37 14.26
N ASP A 96 17.00 -8.64 13.87
CA ASP A 96 18.20 -9.19 13.23
C ASP A 96 18.02 -9.51 11.73
N ARG A 97 16.87 -9.17 11.13
CA ARG A 97 16.53 -9.53 9.73
C ARG A 97 16.40 -8.30 8.84
N GLN A 98 17.53 -7.66 8.54
CA GLN A 98 17.57 -6.41 7.76
C GLN A 98 16.84 -6.49 6.40
N LEU A 99 16.94 -7.62 5.69
CA LEU A 99 16.23 -7.86 4.42
C LEU A 99 14.70 -7.79 4.55
N VAL A 100 14.15 -8.11 5.73
CA VAL A 100 12.70 -8.00 5.96
C VAL A 100 12.28 -6.54 6.04
N TRP A 101 13.16 -5.67 6.55
CA TRP A 101 12.86 -4.25 6.73
C TRP A 101 12.97 -3.44 5.45
N THR A 102 13.59 -3.98 4.40
CA THR A 102 13.64 -3.30 3.10
C THR A 102 12.31 -3.46 2.33
N LEU A 103 11.47 -4.44 2.69
CA LEU A 103 10.20 -4.70 2.02
C LEU A 103 9.27 -3.47 1.97
N PRO A 104 9.02 -2.73 3.07
CA PRO A 104 8.13 -1.56 3.02
C PRO A 104 8.68 -0.44 2.13
N VAL A 105 9.99 -0.26 2.08
CA VAL A 105 10.64 0.76 1.23
C VAL A 105 10.53 0.36 -0.24
N LEU A 106 10.74 -0.91 -0.56
CA LEU A 106 10.55 -1.44 -1.91
C LEU A 106 9.08 -1.31 -2.36
N ALA A 107 8.13 -1.66 -1.50
CA ALA A 107 6.70 -1.49 -1.77
C ALA A 107 6.37 -0.03 -2.12
N ALA A 108 6.74 0.91 -1.25
CA ALA A 108 6.48 2.34 -1.49
C ALA A 108 7.18 2.87 -2.74
N THR A 109 8.38 2.36 -3.07
CA THR A 109 9.06 2.75 -4.31
C THR A 109 8.29 2.27 -5.54
N CYS A 110 7.82 1.02 -5.54
CA CYS A 110 6.99 0.49 -6.63
C CYS A 110 5.68 1.29 -6.77
N ASP A 111 5.05 1.61 -5.64
CA ASP A 111 3.80 2.37 -5.54
C ASP A 111 3.93 3.78 -6.13
N VAL A 112 4.95 4.54 -5.72
CA VAL A 112 5.21 5.88 -6.28
C VAL A 112 5.49 5.82 -7.78
N LEU A 113 6.30 4.87 -8.25
CA LEU A 113 6.62 4.73 -9.68
C LEU A 113 5.40 4.31 -10.50
N GLU A 114 4.54 3.45 -9.95
CA GLU A 114 3.27 3.05 -10.54
C GLU A 114 2.36 4.27 -10.70
N ASN A 115 2.14 5.01 -9.61
CA ASN A 115 1.25 6.17 -9.58
C ASN A 115 1.73 7.28 -10.54
N LEU A 116 3.04 7.51 -10.62
CA LEU A 116 3.62 8.42 -11.63
C LEU A 116 3.38 7.94 -13.07
N SER A 117 3.46 6.63 -13.30
CA SER A 117 3.23 6.02 -14.61
C SER A 117 1.76 6.12 -15.02
N ILE A 118 0.83 5.90 -14.08
CA ILE A 118 -0.62 6.07 -14.31
C ILE A 118 -0.94 7.54 -14.59
N LEU A 119 -0.39 8.49 -13.81
CA LEU A 119 -0.52 9.92 -14.11
C LEU A 119 -0.03 10.29 -15.50
N LYS A 120 1.05 9.66 -15.97
CA LYS A 120 1.57 9.86 -17.32
C LYS A 120 0.62 9.30 -18.39
N LEU A 121 0.03 8.13 -18.18
CA LEU A 121 -1.02 7.57 -19.06
C LEU A 121 -2.24 8.48 -19.12
N LEU A 122 -2.72 8.98 -17.98
CA LEU A 122 -3.85 9.92 -17.90
C LEU A 122 -3.60 11.20 -18.71
N ARG A 123 -2.37 11.72 -18.71
CA ARG A 123 -1.98 12.91 -19.49
C ARG A 123 -1.86 12.68 -20.99
N LEU A 124 -1.54 11.46 -21.41
CA LEU A 124 -1.38 11.10 -22.83
C LEU A 124 -2.66 10.64 -23.48
N PHE A 125 -3.65 10.23 -22.68
CA PHE A 125 -4.95 9.81 -23.17
C PHE A 125 -5.56 10.85 -24.12
N PRO A 126 -6.11 10.47 -25.29
CA PRO A 126 -6.46 9.11 -25.73
C PRO A 126 -5.37 8.34 -26.48
N GLU A 127 -4.12 8.84 -26.52
CA GLU A 127 -3.02 8.08 -27.11
C GLU A 127 -2.67 6.88 -26.24
N ARG A 128 -2.65 5.69 -26.85
CA ARG A 128 -2.32 4.44 -26.15
C ARG A 128 -0.80 4.27 -26.06
N TRP A 129 -0.30 3.90 -24.87
CA TRP A 129 1.11 3.58 -24.65
C TRP A 129 1.29 2.22 -23.98
N GLU A 130 1.32 1.18 -24.80
CA GLU A 130 1.39 -0.22 -24.34
C GLU A 130 2.63 -0.53 -23.49
N THR A 131 3.80 0.05 -23.80
CA THR A 131 5.00 -0.13 -22.97
C THR A 131 4.79 0.42 -21.56
N LEU A 132 4.14 1.58 -21.42
CA LEU A 132 3.89 2.19 -20.12
C LEU A 132 2.78 1.45 -19.35
N GLU A 133 1.76 0.92 -20.05
CA GLU A 133 0.77 -0.01 -19.47
C GLU A 133 1.44 -1.25 -18.87
N ASN A 134 2.42 -1.82 -19.57
CA ASN A 134 3.22 -2.94 -19.04
C ASN A 134 4.02 -2.56 -17.79
N VAL A 135 4.64 -1.37 -17.79
CA VAL A 135 5.36 -0.86 -16.62
C VAL A 135 4.43 -0.73 -15.42
N VAL A 136 3.26 -0.11 -15.60
CA VAL A 136 2.23 -0.01 -14.55
C VAL A 136 1.88 -1.39 -14.02
N SER A 137 1.48 -2.33 -14.89
CA SER A 137 1.11 -3.70 -14.49
C SER A 137 2.21 -4.43 -13.71
N VAL A 138 3.48 -4.30 -14.11
CA VAL A 138 4.60 -4.93 -13.40
C VAL A 138 4.82 -4.29 -12.03
N LEU A 139 4.75 -2.96 -11.93
CA LEU A 139 4.90 -2.24 -10.67
C LEU A 139 3.76 -2.56 -9.70
N THR A 140 2.51 -2.56 -10.15
CA THR A 140 1.33 -2.92 -9.34
C THR A 140 1.49 -4.32 -8.75
N ARG A 141 1.79 -5.32 -9.59
CA ARG A 141 1.96 -6.71 -9.13
C ARG A 141 3.14 -6.87 -8.19
N THR A 142 4.26 -6.22 -8.48
CA THR A 142 5.45 -6.25 -7.62
C THR A 142 5.13 -5.63 -6.26
N LYS A 143 4.50 -4.45 -6.24
CA LYS A 143 4.02 -3.79 -5.03
C LYS A 143 3.18 -4.75 -4.20
N TRP A 144 2.15 -5.36 -4.78
CA TRP A 144 1.26 -6.27 -4.07
C TRP A 144 1.98 -7.48 -3.48
N VAL A 145 2.87 -8.13 -4.24
CA VAL A 145 3.69 -9.23 -3.73
C VAL A 145 4.55 -8.80 -2.54
N VAL A 146 5.18 -7.62 -2.61
CA VAL A 146 6.04 -7.08 -1.55
C VAL A 146 5.23 -6.67 -0.32
N VAL A 147 4.08 -6.00 -0.51
CA VAL A 147 3.15 -5.60 0.57
C VAL A 147 2.61 -6.84 1.29
N LEU A 148 2.15 -7.86 0.56
CA LEU A 148 1.68 -9.10 1.17
C LEU A 148 2.80 -9.81 1.93
N SER A 149 4.01 -9.86 1.37
CA SER A 149 5.17 -10.44 2.05
C SER A 149 5.47 -9.71 3.35
N ALA A 150 5.48 -8.38 3.35
CA ALA A 150 5.69 -7.57 4.55
C ALA A 150 4.62 -7.85 5.63
N ASN A 151 3.34 -7.94 5.23
CA ASN A 151 2.25 -8.25 6.15
C ASN A 151 2.34 -9.66 6.72
N ILE A 152 2.75 -10.66 5.93
CA ILE A 152 3.02 -12.02 6.41
C ILE A 152 4.10 -11.99 7.49
N PHE A 153 5.20 -11.27 7.28
CA PHE A 153 6.25 -11.12 8.30
C PHE A 153 5.74 -10.42 9.56
N VAL A 154 4.86 -9.41 9.43
CA VAL A 154 4.23 -8.77 10.60
C VAL A 154 3.40 -9.78 11.39
N VAL A 155 2.53 -10.54 10.73
CA VAL A 155 1.67 -11.55 11.39
C VAL A 155 2.50 -12.63 12.07
N VAL A 156 3.47 -13.22 11.36
CA VAL A 156 4.34 -14.27 11.91
C VAL A 156 5.16 -13.75 13.09
N GLY A 157 5.70 -12.53 12.99
CA GLY A 157 6.45 -11.89 14.07
C GLY A 157 5.59 -11.64 15.30
N ALA A 158 4.37 -11.15 15.12
CA ALA A 158 3.42 -10.93 16.20
C ALA A 158 3.03 -12.24 16.91
N LEU A 159 2.72 -13.29 16.14
CA LEU A 159 2.40 -14.62 16.68
C LEU A 159 3.57 -15.19 17.50
N LYS A 160 4.81 -15.08 17.00
CA LYS A 160 6.01 -15.52 17.72
C LYS A 160 6.16 -14.80 19.07
N LEU A 161 5.89 -13.50 19.13
CA LEU A 161 5.92 -12.73 20.37
C LEU A 161 4.82 -13.14 21.35
N MET A 162 3.62 -13.45 20.84
CA MET A 162 2.50 -13.91 21.68
C MET A 162 2.80 -15.27 22.33
N VAL A 163 3.34 -16.22 21.55
CA VAL A 163 3.73 -17.54 22.05
C VAL A 163 4.86 -17.43 23.08
N GLY A 164 5.93 -16.70 22.78
CA GLY A 164 7.08 -16.57 23.70
C GLY A 164 6.73 -15.90 25.04
N ARG A 165 5.72 -15.00 25.06
CA ARG A 165 5.19 -14.39 26.29
C ARG A 165 4.33 -15.36 27.13
N ALA A 166 3.64 -16.30 26.49
CA ALA A 166 2.87 -17.32 27.19
C ALA A 166 3.78 -18.27 27.97
N ASP A 167 4.89 -18.70 27.34
CA ASP A 167 5.87 -19.61 27.95
C ASP A 167 6.58 -18.96 29.16
N THR A 168 6.94 -17.68 29.06
CA THR A 168 7.58 -16.96 30.18
C THR A 168 6.62 -16.75 31.36
N LYS A 169 5.33 -16.50 31.08
CA LYS A 169 4.31 -16.32 32.14
C LYS A 169 4.02 -17.64 32.87
N SER A 170 3.95 -18.77 32.15
CA SER A 170 3.79 -20.11 32.73
C SER A 170 4.98 -20.48 33.63
N THR A 171 6.21 -20.22 33.17
CA THR A 171 7.43 -20.54 33.93
C THR A 171 7.57 -19.72 35.22
N LYS A 172 7.09 -18.46 35.24
CA LYS A 172 7.13 -17.62 36.44
C LYS A 172 6.11 -18.08 37.50
N SER A 173 4.91 -18.49 37.08
CA SER A 173 3.88 -19.00 37.99
C SER A 173 4.29 -20.30 38.71
N SER A 174 5.08 -21.17 38.07
CA SER A 174 5.55 -22.43 38.65
C SER A 174 6.71 -22.26 39.65
N LYS A 175 7.40 -21.11 39.68
CA LYS A 175 8.49 -20.83 40.62
C LYS A 175 8.03 -20.12 41.90
N ASP A 176 6.80 -19.62 41.89
CA ASP A 176 6.19 -18.89 42.99
C ASP A 176 5.21 -19.79 43.83
N GLU A 177 5.12 -21.09 43.51
CA GLU A 177 4.47 -22.16 44.30
C GLU A 177 5.51 -23.04 45.01
#